data_AF-A0A845ADA1-F1
#
_entry.id   AF-A0A845ADA1-F1
#
_cell.length_a   1.000
_cell.length_b   1.000
_cell.length_c   1.000
_cell.angle_alpha   90.00
_cell.angle_beta   90.00
_cell.angle_gamma   90.00
#
_symmetry.space_group_name_H-M   'P 1'
#
loop_
_entity.id
_entity.type
_entity.pdbx_description
1 polymer ?
#
loop_
_entity_poly.entity_id
_entity_poly.type
_entity_poly.pdbx_seq_one_letter_code
_entity_poly.pdbx_strand_id
1 'polypeptide(L)'
;MATSHDALDDVFACLEWSRPILLVRPSRAERLVALGEALTRMPGRRLRELDPQDRSTLLKLTQEVGRLAARLEGISSESDMEDQGERLAASSLSYRAMSHDAQNQRRHARPPLPDPRLVRQIIAQRRLRDELLGAELFADPAWDMLLDLTAARAEHKRVSASTLCIAAAVPATMALR
;
A
#
# COMPACT_ATOMS: atom_id res chain seq x y z
N MET A 1 -1.70 -9.04 29.34
CA MET A 1 -1.01 -10.29 29.77
C MET A 1 -2.04 -11.42 29.85
N ALA A 2 -1.69 -12.66 29.53
CA ALA A 2 -2.61 -13.80 29.60
C ALA A 2 -2.38 -14.60 30.89
N THR A 3 -3.45 -14.96 31.60
CA THR A 3 -3.42 -15.76 32.83
C THR A 3 -4.54 -16.81 32.84
N SER A 4 -4.47 -17.80 33.74
CA SER A 4 -5.55 -18.73 34.04
C SER A 4 -6.40 -18.20 35.22
N HIS A 5 -7.52 -18.87 35.54
CA HIS A 5 -8.32 -18.50 36.72
C HIS A 5 -7.53 -18.69 38.01
N ASP A 6 -6.80 -19.81 38.12
CA ASP A 6 -6.07 -20.19 39.33
C ASP A 6 -4.88 -19.26 39.65
N ALA A 7 -4.33 -18.59 38.64
CA ALA A 7 -3.18 -17.69 38.77
C ALA A 7 -3.57 -16.21 38.67
N LEU A 8 -4.87 -15.90 38.66
CA LEU A 8 -5.36 -14.51 38.54
C LEU A 8 -4.94 -13.67 39.75
N ASP A 9 -5.16 -14.20 40.96
CA ASP A 9 -4.95 -13.48 42.21
C ASP A 9 -3.46 -13.16 42.42
N ASP A 10 -2.58 -14.13 42.15
CA ASP A 10 -1.12 -13.96 42.22
C ASP A 10 -0.62 -12.88 41.24
N VAL A 11 -1.13 -12.91 40.01
CA VAL A 11 -0.79 -11.96 38.95
C VAL A 11 -1.30 -10.55 39.29
N PHE A 12 -2.53 -10.46 39.83
CA PHE A 12 -3.11 -9.19 40.23
C PHE A 12 -2.32 -8.55 41.36
N ALA A 13 -1.96 -9.32 42.39
CA ALA A 13 -1.14 -8.86 43.51
C ALA A 13 0.24 -8.34 43.06
N CYS A 14 0.86 -8.98 42.07
CA CYS A 14 2.18 -8.57 41.57
C CYS A 14 2.15 -7.31 40.69
N LEU A 15 1.00 -6.98 40.09
CA LEU A 15 0.89 -5.95 39.05
C LEU A 15 -0.13 -4.85 39.39
N GLU A 16 -0.59 -4.78 40.64
CA GLU A 16 -1.63 -3.86 41.09
C GLU A 16 -1.35 -2.39 40.70
N TRP A 17 -0.08 -1.98 40.78
CA TRP A 17 0.33 -0.59 40.49
C TRP A 17 0.55 -0.30 39.01
N SER A 18 0.62 -1.31 38.14
CA SER A 18 0.89 -1.12 36.71
C SER A 18 -0.37 -1.03 35.84
N ARG A 19 -1.58 -1.10 36.44
CA ARG A 19 -2.88 -1.12 35.73
C ARG A 19 -2.87 -1.99 34.45
N PRO A 20 -2.44 -3.26 34.52
CA PRO A 20 -2.31 -4.09 33.34
C PRO A 20 -3.69 -4.49 32.79
N ILE A 21 -3.78 -4.68 31.47
CA ILE A 21 -4.90 -5.43 30.87
C ILE A 21 -4.62 -6.93 31.06
N LEU A 22 -5.44 -7.58 31.88
CA LEU A 22 -5.37 -9.02 32.17
C LEU A 22 -6.42 -9.78 31.35
N LEU A 23 -5.98 -10.80 30.63
CA LEU A 23 -6.83 -11.69 29.86
C LEU A 23 -6.86 -13.05 30.55
N VAL A 24 -8.04 -13.57 30.85
CA VAL A 24 -8.20 -14.84 31.57
C VAL A 24 -8.62 -15.94 30.60
N ARG A 25 -7.77 -16.96 30.46
CA ARG A 25 -7.89 -18.04 29.47
C ARG A 25 -8.16 -17.55 28.04
N PRO A 26 -7.39 -16.58 27.51
CA PRO A 26 -7.71 -16.04 26.20
C PRO A 26 -7.46 -17.03 25.07
N SER A 27 -8.34 -17.01 24.09
CA SER A 27 -8.11 -17.67 22.80
C SER A 27 -6.93 -17.01 22.05
N ARG A 28 -6.39 -17.68 21.02
CA ARG A 28 -5.34 -17.09 20.17
C ARG A 28 -5.83 -15.80 19.50
N ALA A 29 -7.10 -15.74 19.14
CA ALA A 29 -7.78 -14.57 18.59
C ALA A 29 -7.76 -13.39 19.56
N GLU A 30 -8.26 -13.60 20.77
CA GLU A 30 -8.34 -12.55 21.80
C GLU A 30 -6.97 -11.98 22.17
N ARG A 31 -5.93 -12.82 22.18
CA ARG A 31 -4.55 -12.34 22.39
C ARG A 31 -4.10 -11.39 21.28
N LEU A 32 -4.47 -11.65 20.03
CA LEU A 32 -4.13 -10.79 18.89
C LEU A 32 -4.91 -9.47 18.93
N VAL A 33 -6.20 -9.52 19.30
CA VAL A 33 -7.04 -8.31 19.48
C VAL A 33 -6.48 -7.41 20.56
N ALA A 34 -6.23 -7.96 21.75
CA ALA A 34 -5.71 -7.21 22.87
C ALA A 34 -4.31 -6.65 22.59
N LEU A 35 -3.48 -7.37 21.83
CA LEU A 35 -2.20 -6.85 21.36
C LEU A 35 -2.39 -5.69 20.39
N GLY A 36 -3.28 -5.84 19.40
CA GLY A 36 -3.61 -4.76 18.45
C GLY A 36 -4.09 -3.49 19.16
N GLU A 37 -5.00 -3.62 20.12
CA GLU A 37 -5.49 -2.50 20.92
C GLU A 37 -4.40 -1.87 21.81
N ALA A 38 -3.52 -2.68 22.40
CA ALA A 38 -2.38 -2.15 23.14
C ALA A 38 -1.44 -1.34 22.22
N LEU A 39 -1.26 -1.79 20.97
CA LEU A 39 -0.44 -1.10 19.98
C LEU A 39 -1.05 0.22 19.50
N THR A 40 -2.37 0.33 19.41
CA THR A 40 -3.04 1.60 19.04
C THR A 40 -2.97 2.64 20.16
N ARG A 41 -2.93 2.20 21.42
CA ARG A 41 -2.82 3.08 22.60
C ARG A 41 -1.39 3.54 22.88
N MET A 42 -0.37 2.93 22.27
CA MET A 42 1.02 3.35 22.42
C MET A 42 1.31 4.60 21.56
N PRO A 43 1.57 5.78 22.16
CA PRO A 43 2.00 6.95 21.41
C PRO A 43 3.36 6.68 20.75
N GLY A 44 3.51 7.06 19.48
CA GLY A 44 4.75 6.89 18.71
C GLY A 44 4.78 5.69 17.76
N ARG A 45 3.68 4.91 17.65
CA ARG A 45 3.57 3.79 16.71
C ARG A 45 2.57 3.99 15.58
N ARG A 46 2.09 5.24 15.38
CA ARG A 46 1.51 5.63 14.10
C ARG A 46 2.61 5.50 13.06
N LEU A 47 2.29 4.84 11.95
CA LEU A 47 3.10 4.73 10.73
C LEU A 47 3.98 5.98 10.60
N ARG A 48 5.30 5.80 10.72
CA ARG A 48 6.33 6.85 10.76
C ARG A 48 5.94 8.01 9.83
N GLU A 49 5.26 9.02 10.35
CA GLU A 49 5.09 10.27 9.63
C GLU A 49 6.50 10.77 9.44
N LEU A 50 6.95 10.87 8.18
CA LEU A 50 8.33 11.23 7.88
C LEU A 50 8.68 12.50 8.66
N ASP A 51 9.70 12.38 9.51
CA ASP A 51 10.25 13.46 10.31
C ASP A 51 10.56 14.66 9.40
N PRO A 52 10.31 15.92 9.81
CA PRO A 52 10.71 17.09 9.03
C PRO A 52 12.15 17.01 8.48
N GLN A 53 13.07 16.40 9.22
CA GLN A 53 14.45 16.15 8.80
C GLN A 53 14.54 15.16 7.62
N ASP A 54 13.80 14.05 7.68
CA ASP A 54 13.72 13.03 6.62
C ASP A 54 13.12 13.63 5.34
N ARG A 55 12.08 14.48 5.47
CA ARG A 55 11.50 15.22 4.32
C ARG A 55 12.53 16.13 3.67
N SER A 56 13.31 16.86 4.46
CA SER A 56 14.37 17.74 3.94
C SER A 56 15.49 16.95 3.25
N THR A 57 15.80 15.75 3.75
CA THR A 57 16.80 14.84 3.18
C THR A 57 16.33 14.28 1.85
N LEU A 58 15.06 13.89 1.75
CA LEU A 58 14.46 13.46 0.49
C LEU A 58 14.44 14.59 -0.54
N LEU A 59 14.08 15.82 -0.15
CA LEU A 59 14.11 16.96 -1.07
C LEU A 59 15.52 17.22 -1.61
N LYS A 60 16.54 17.18 -0.75
CA LYS A 60 17.95 17.30 -1.17
C LYS A 60 18.37 16.16 -2.13
N LEU A 61 17.99 14.92 -1.82
CA LEU A 61 18.27 13.77 -2.69
C LEU A 61 17.59 13.92 -4.05
N THR A 62 16.34 14.39 -4.10
CA THR A 62 15.66 14.64 -5.38
C THR A 62 16.32 15.75 -6.19
N GLN A 63 16.84 16.79 -5.53
CA GLN A 63 17.56 17.88 -6.18
C GLN A 63 18.90 17.42 -6.74
N GLU A 64 19.65 16.61 -5.99
CA GLU A 64 20.92 16.02 -6.45
C GLU A 64 20.72 15.08 -7.64
N VAL A 65 19.68 14.25 -7.63
CA VAL A 65 19.33 13.40 -8.79
C VAL A 65 19.01 14.26 -10.03
N GLY A 66 18.27 15.36 -9.86
CA GLY A 66 18.01 16.30 -10.96
C GLY A 66 19.29 16.94 -11.52
N ARG A 67 20.23 17.28 -10.65
CA ARG A 67 21.54 17.81 -11.04
C ARG A 67 22.37 16.79 -11.81
N LEU A 68 22.36 15.53 -11.38
CA LEU A 68 23.04 14.44 -12.08
C LEU A 68 22.41 14.16 -13.45
N ALA A 69 21.09 14.19 -13.55
CA ALA A 69 20.38 14.03 -14.83
C ALA A 69 20.74 15.14 -15.82
N ALA A 70 20.73 16.41 -15.38
CA ALA A 70 21.11 17.54 -16.24
C ALA A 70 22.58 17.47 -16.70
N ARG A 71 23.48 16.94 -15.85
CA ARG A 71 24.89 16.75 -16.20
C ARG A 71 25.08 15.60 -17.20
N LEU A 72 24.31 14.52 -17.08
CA LEU A 72 24.31 13.42 -18.04
C LEU A 72 23.75 13.86 -19.39
N GLU A 73 22.73 14.71 -19.42
CA GLU A 73 22.18 15.27 -20.65
C GLU A 73 23.17 16.21 -21.37
N GLY A 74 23.96 16.96 -20.61
CA GLY A 74 25.08 17.73 -21.16
C GLY A 74 26.17 16.84 -21.79
N ILE A 75 26.45 15.68 -21.19
CA ILE A 75 27.43 14.71 -21.72
C ILE A 75 26.87 13.95 -22.93
N SER A 76 25.57 13.64 -22.97
CA SER A 76 24.93 13.03 -24.15
C SER A 76 24.76 14.03 -25.30
N SER A 77 24.59 15.32 -25.00
CA SER A 77 24.53 16.37 -26.03
C SER A 77 25.89 16.59 -26.72
N GLU A 78 27.01 16.26 -26.08
CA GLU A 78 28.34 16.28 -26.71
C GLU A 78 28.55 15.10 -27.67
N SER A 79 27.78 14.02 -27.56
CA SER A 79 27.84 12.87 -28.48
C SER A 79 26.96 13.00 -29.74
N ASP A 80 26.12 14.04 -29.85
CA ASP A 80 25.18 14.23 -30.98
C ASP A 80 25.67 15.25 -32.04
N MET A 81 26.95 15.62 -32.02
CA MET A 81 27.57 16.53 -33.00
C MET A 81 28.04 15.83 -34.31
N GLU A 82 27.50 14.65 -34.66
CA GLU A 82 27.73 14.01 -35.97
C GLU A 82 26.48 13.25 -36.45
N ASP A 83 25.37 13.94 -36.74
CA ASP A 83 24.53 13.55 -37.90
C ASP A 83 23.55 14.68 -38.28
N GLN A 84 23.93 15.51 -39.26
CA GLN A 84 23.01 16.46 -39.89
C GLN A 84 22.32 15.78 -41.07
N GLY A 85 21.05 15.44 -40.88
CA GLY A 85 20.18 14.89 -41.91
C GLY A 85 18.80 15.56 -41.90
N GLU A 86 18.75 16.75 -42.47
CA GLU A 86 17.60 17.39 -43.13
C GLU A 86 16.33 16.53 -43.31
N ARG A 87 15.16 17.04 -42.86
CA ARG A 87 14.02 17.43 -43.74
C ARG A 87 12.75 17.87 -42.99
N LEU A 88 12.52 19.17 -43.10
CA LEU A 88 11.30 19.83 -43.62
C LEU A 88 9.91 19.49 -43.02
N ALA A 89 9.44 20.48 -42.27
CA ALA A 89 8.15 21.16 -42.41
C ALA A 89 6.83 20.36 -42.30
N ALA A 90 6.09 20.65 -41.22
CA ALA A 90 4.65 20.89 -41.32
C ALA A 90 4.18 21.78 -40.16
N SER A 91 4.24 23.09 -40.38
CA SER A 91 3.40 24.04 -39.65
C SER A 91 2.09 24.19 -40.41
N SER A 92 1.01 23.62 -39.88
CA SER A 92 -0.35 24.09 -40.15
C SER A 92 -1.28 23.62 -39.04
N LEU A 93 -1.72 24.59 -38.23
CA LEU A 93 -2.66 24.44 -37.14
C LEU A 93 -3.98 23.77 -37.57
N SER A 94 -4.48 22.85 -36.75
CA SER A 94 -5.91 22.73 -36.52
C SER A 94 -6.20 22.46 -35.03
N TYR A 95 -7.12 23.25 -34.54
CA TYR A 95 -7.50 23.46 -33.15
C TYR A 95 -8.34 22.29 -32.59
N ARG A 96 -8.13 21.98 -31.30
CA ARG A 96 -9.10 21.40 -30.34
C ARG A 96 -9.12 19.88 -30.10
N ALA A 97 -8.31 19.44 -29.14
CA ALA A 97 -8.75 18.59 -28.02
C ALA A 97 -7.66 18.61 -26.94
N MET A 98 -7.98 19.10 -25.73
CA MET A 98 -7.11 18.89 -24.58
C MET A 98 -7.19 17.42 -24.17
N SER A 99 -6.33 16.60 -24.75
CA SER A 99 -6.17 15.19 -24.41
C SER A 99 -4.70 14.84 -24.32
N HIS A 100 -4.29 14.45 -23.11
CA HIS A 100 -3.33 13.37 -22.88
C HIS A 100 -1.99 13.41 -23.64
N ASP A 101 -1.13 14.39 -23.34
CA ASP A 101 0.28 14.35 -23.79
C ASP A 101 1.31 14.57 -22.67
N ALA A 102 0.96 14.14 -21.46
CA ALA A 102 1.93 13.93 -20.37
C ALA A 102 2.30 12.45 -20.20
N GLN A 103 2.12 11.61 -21.22
CA GLN A 103 2.18 10.14 -21.07
C GLN A 103 3.43 9.45 -21.60
N ASN A 104 4.42 10.18 -22.13
CA ASN A 104 5.61 9.53 -22.69
C ASN A 104 6.93 9.78 -21.95
N GLN A 105 6.90 10.41 -20.77
CA GLN A 105 8.09 10.56 -19.94
C GLN A 105 7.95 9.70 -18.67
N ARG A 106 8.77 8.65 -18.58
CA ARG A 106 8.88 7.63 -17.51
C ARG A 106 8.00 6.38 -17.70
N ARG A 107 8.25 5.61 -18.75
CA ARG A 107 8.03 4.15 -18.71
C ARG A 107 9.05 3.53 -17.75
N HIS A 108 8.89 3.72 -16.45
CA HIS A 108 9.52 2.81 -15.49
C HIS A 108 9.04 1.40 -15.82
N ALA A 109 9.98 0.46 -16.00
CA ALA A 109 9.67 -0.94 -16.21
C ALA A 109 8.72 -1.39 -15.10
N ARG A 110 7.46 -1.64 -15.45
CA ARG A 110 6.45 -2.06 -14.47
C ARG A 110 6.92 -3.41 -13.94
N PRO A 111 7.16 -3.57 -12.62
CA PRO A 111 7.58 -4.85 -12.08
C PRO A 111 6.55 -5.93 -12.46
N PRO A 112 7.00 -7.15 -12.75
CA PRO A 112 6.10 -8.23 -13.11
C PRO A 112 5.11 -8.48 -11.99
N LEU A 113 3.88 -8.83 -12.37
CA LEU A 113 2.85 -9.21 -11.41
C LEU A 113 3.25 -10.50 -10.68
N PRO A 114 2.89 -10.64 -9.40
CA PRO A 114 3.07 -11.89 -8.67
C PRO A 114 2.21 -13.01 -9.28
N ASP A 115 2.60 -14.27 -9.03
CA ASP A 115 1.85 -15.45 -9.48
C ASP A 115 0.39 -15.37 -8.99
N PRO A 116 -0.62 -15.44 -9.87
CA PRO A 116 -2.02 -15.41 -9.47
C PRO A 116 -2.37 -16.48 -8.43
N ARG A 117 -1.70 -17.64 -8.43
CA ARG A 117 -1.93 -18.69 -7.43
C ARG A 117 -1.60 -18.21 -6.01
N LEU A 118 -0.49 -17.50 -5.85
CA LEU A 118 -0.10 -16.91 -4.56
C LEU A 118 -1.12 -15.88 -4.12
N VAL A 119 -1.57 -15.00 -5.03
CA VAL A 119 -2.59 -13.98 -4.72
C VAL A 119 -3.90 -14.66 -4.26
N ARG A 120 -4.34 -15.71 -4.95
CA ARG A 120 -5.53 -16.50 -4.58
C ARG A 120 -5.37 -17.17 -3.21
N GLN A 121 -4.18 -17.68 -2.90
CA GLN A 121 -3.89 -18.27 -1.60
C GLN A 121 -4.00 -17.23 -0.48
N ILE A 122 -3.48 -16.01 -0.69
CA ILE A 122 -3.60 -14.91 0.27
C ILE A 122 -5.07 -14.53 0.50
N ILE A 123 -5.87 -14.41 -0.57
CA ILE A 123 -7.32 -14.13 -0.47
C ILE A 123 -8.01 -15.23 0.35
N ALA A 124 -7.72 -16.51 0.09
CA ALA A 124 -8.33 -17.62 0.82
C ALA A 124 -7.96 -17.62 2.30
N GLN A 125 -6.70 -17.35 2.65
CA GLN A 125 -6.25 -17.24 4.04
C GLN A 125 -6.94 -16.08 4.78
N ARG A 126 -7.16 -14.95 4.10
CA ARG A 126 -7.88 -13.80 4.67
C ARG A 126 -9.34 -14.14 4.95
N ARG A 127 -10.03 -14.78 4.01
CA ARG A 127 -11.42 -15.25 4.22
C ARG A 127 -11.53 -16.23 5.38
N LEU A 128 -10.61 -17.19 5.47
CA LEU A 128 -10.57 -18.15 6.58
C LEU A 128 -10.32 -17.45 7.92
N ARG A 129 -9.45 -16.44 7.95
CA ARG A 129 -9.26 -15.58 9.13
C ARG A 129 -10.55 -14.87 9.50
N ASP A 130 -11.27 -14.32 8.54
CA ASP A 130 -12.51 -13.57 8.78
C ASP A 130 -13.64 -14.50 9.27
N GLU A 131 -13.71 -15.73 8.77
CA GLU A 131 -14.63 -16.78 9.26
C GLU A 131 -14.34 -17.19 10.71
N LEU A 132 -13.06 -17.32 11.08
CA LEU A 132 -12.66 -17.75 12.42
C LEU A 132 -12.68 -16.64 13.46
N LEU A 133 -12.43 -15.39 13.06
CA LEU A 133 -12.19 -14.25 13.96
C LEU A 133 -13.27 -13.17 13.89
N GLY A 134 -14.16 -13.24 12.90
CA GLY A 134 -15.14 -12.19 12.58
C GLY A 134 -14.56 -11.16 11.61
N ALA A 135 -15.31 -10.88 10.54
CA ALA A 135 -14.89 -9.97 9.46
C ALA A 135 -14.64 -8.52 9.92
N GLU A 136 -15.41 -8.05 10.91
CA GLU A 136 -15.32 -6.68 11.44
C GLU A 136 -13.97 -6.38 12.12
N LEU A 137 -13.24 -7.40 12.54
CA LEU A 137 -12.04 -7.25 13.35
C LEU A 137 -10.78 -6.94 12.53
N PHE A 138 -10.75 -7.36 11.25
CA PHE A 138 -9.58 -7.23 10.37
C PHE A 138 -9.94 -6.86 8.92
N ALA A 139 -11.10 -6.24 8.71
CA ALA A 139 -11.49 -5.73 7.41
C ALA A 139 -10.48 -4.65 6.94
N ASP A 140 -9.84 -4.90 5.80
CA ASP A 140 -9.09 -3.89 5.06
C ASP A 140 -9.55 -3.94 3.61
N PRO A 141 -10.62 -3.21 3.30
CA PRO A 141 -11.25 -3.33 2.01
C PRO A 141 -10.41 -2.80 0.86
N ALA A 142 -9.59 -1.78 1.11
CA ALA A 142 -8.69 -1.25 0.09
C ALA A 142 -7.67 -2.34 -0.32
N TRP A 143 -7.16 -3.08 0.65
CA TRP A 143 -6.27 -4.20 0.37
C TRP A 143 -6.97 -5.35 -0.33
N ASP A 144 -8.20 -5.68 0.05
CA ASP A 144 -8.97 -6.75 -0.61
C ASP A 144 -9.24 -6.40 -2.09
N MET A 145 -9.58 -5.14 -2.39
CA MET A 145 -9.68 -4.65 -3.78
C MET A 145 -8.35 -4.76 -4.53
N LEU A 146 -7.22 -4.42 -3.89
CA LEU A 146 -5.90 -4.53 -4.52
C LEU A 146 -5.55 -5.99 -4.84
N LEU A 147 -5.87 -6.93 -3.96
CA LEU A 147 -5.65 -8.35 -4.20
C LEU A 147 -6.49 -8.86 -5.37
N ASP A 148 -7.77 -8.51 -5.43
CA ASP A 148 -8.65 -8.92 -6.52
C ASP A 148 -8.26 -8.31 -7.87
N LEU A 149 -7.89 -7.02 -7.89
CA LEU A 149 -7.37 -6.38 -9.10
C LEU A 149 -6.04 -7.00 -9.54
N THR A 150 -5.19 -7.37 -8.59
CA THR A 150 -3.90 -8.02 -8.88
C THR A 150 -4.12 -9.40 -9.48
N ALA A 151 -4.99 -10.22 -8.88
CA ALA A 151 -5.36 -11.54 -9.41
C ALA A 151 -5.99 -11.42 -10.80
N ALA A 152 -6.96 -10.52 -10.98
CA ALA A 152 -7.62 -10.33 -12.26
C ALA A 152 -6.66 -9.83 -13.35
N ARG A 153 -5.75 -8.91 -13.01
CA ARG A 153 -4.74 -8.41 -13.96
C ARG A 153 -3.75 -9.50 -14.35
N ALA A 154 -3.34 -10.35 -13.42
CA ALA A 154 -2.46 -11.49 -13.69
C ALA A 154 -3.17 -12.61 -14.49
N GLU A 155 -4.48 -12.76 -14.33
CA GLU A 155 -5.32 -13.70 -15.08
C GLU A 155 -5.86 -13.11 -16.41
N HIS A 156 -5.47 -11.88 -16.78
CA HIS A 156 -5.99 -11.13 -17.94
C HIS A 156 -7.53 -10.99 -17.98
N LYS A 157 -8.17 -10.97 -16.80
CA LYS A 157 -9.63 -10.81 -16.64
C LYS A 157 -9.98 -9.35 -16.36
N ARG A 158 -11.11 -8.89 -16.92
CA ARG A 158 -11.72 -7.61 -16.55
C ARG A 158 -12.68 -7.80 -15.39
N VAL A 159 -12.70 -6.85 -14.46
CA VAL A 159 -13.58 -6.86 -13.28
C VAL A 159 -14.39 -5.57 -13.28
N SER A 160 -15.69 -5.67 -12.98
CA SER A 160 -16.53 -4.49 -12.82
C SER A 160 -16.34 -3.88 -11.42
N ALA A 161 -16.60 -2.58 -11.27
CA ALA A 161 -16.57 -1.92 -9.97
C ALA A 161 -17.54 -2.55 -8.96
N SER A 162 -18.70 -3.02 -9.42
CA SER A 162 -19.69 -3.73 -8.58
C SER A 162 -19.14 -5.05 -8.05
N THR A 163 -18.54 -5.88 -8.92
CA THR A 163 -17.91 -7.14 -8.54
C THR A 163 -16.76 -6.92 -7.56
N LEU A 164 -15.97 -5.86 -7.76
CA LEU A 164 -14.85 -5.50 -6.90
C LEU A 164 -15.32 -5.10 -5.49
N CYS A 165 -16.40 -4.31 -5.38
CA CYS A 165 -16.95 -3.90 -4.09
C CYS A 165 -17.53 -5.07 -3.29
N ILE A 166 -18.21 -6.01 -3.96
CA ILE A 166 -18.71 -7.24 -3.34
C ILE A 166 -17.55 -8.05 -2.74
N ALA A 167 -16.47 -8.20 -3.50
CA ALA A 167 -15.35 -9.03 -3.08
C ALA A 167 -14.51 -8.39 -1.96
N ALA A 168 -14.49 -7.05 -1.88
CA ALA A 168 -13.92 -6.29 -0.78
C ALA A 168 -14.87 -6.07 0.42
N ALA A 169 -16.08 -6.64 0.40
CA ALA A 169 -17.09 -6.47 1.44
C ALA A 169 -17.42 -4.99 1.78
N VAL A 170 -17.39 -4.10 0.78
CA VAL A 170 -17.68 -2.66 0.95
C VAL A 170 -19.00 -2.26 0.28
N PRO A 171 -19.79 -1.36 0.89
CA PRO A 171 -20.86 -0.69 0.18
C PRO A 171 -20.35 0.03 -1.09
N ALA A 172 -21.05 -0.12 -2.22
CA ALA A 172 -20.67 0.46 -3.51
C ALA A 172 -20.48 2.00 -3.49
N THR A 173 -21.03 2.67 -2.48
CA THR A 173 -20.90 4.12 -2.25
C THR A 173 -19.49 4.57 -1.86
N MET A 174 -18.59 3.65 -1.47
CA MET A 174 -17.20 3.96 -1.14
C MET A 174 -16.27 4.08 -2.36
N ALA A 175 -16.71 3.65 -3.56
CA ALA A 175 -15.91 3.69 -4.79
C ALA A 175 -16.09 4.99 -5.62
N LEU A 176 -16.93 5.93 -5.18
CA LEU A 176 -17.50 7.01 -6.02
C LEU A 176 -17.17 8.45 -5.58
N ARG A 177 -16.15 8.67 -4.76
CA ARG A 177 -15.64 10.03 -4.44
C ARG A 177 -14.30 10.28 -5.12
#